data_AF-A0A7C7KXE4-F1
#
_entry.id   AF-A0A7C7KXE4-F1
#
_cell.length_a   1.000
_cell.length_b   1.000
_cell.length_c   1.000
_cell.angle_alpha   90.00
_cell.angle_beta   90.00
_cell.angle_gamma   90.00
#
_symmetry.space_group_name_H-M   'P 1'
#
loop_
_entity.id
_entity.type
_entity.pdbx_description
1 polymer ?
#
loop_
_entity_poly.entity_id
_entity_poly.type
_entity_poly.pdbx_seq_one_letter_code
_entity_poly.pdbx_strand_id
1 'polypeptide(L)'
;MRLAGTADLPLHSGPVPPWLMSRMKHLAKHILSILADEYGASEVVRRMSDPFWFQALGCVLGFDWHSSGLTTVVVGAVRDSLSLAEHGVAVAGGKGKAATGVPERIAELPLGEIG
;
A
#
# COMPACT_ATOMS: atom_id res chain seq x y z
N MET A 1 -24.15 -0.45 -32.31
CA MET A 1 -22.77 -0.05 -31.93
C MET A 1 -21.79 -0.76 -32.83
N ARG A 2 -20.83 -0.03 -33.44
CA ARG A 2 -19.69 -0.64 -34.16
C ARG A 2 -18.59 -0.97 -33.15
N LEU A 3 -17.94 -2.11 -33.29
CA LEU A 3 -16.78 -2.48 -32.46
C LEU A 3 -15.67 -1.44 -32.69
N ALA A 4 -15.23 -0.76 -31.63
CA ALA A 4 -14.23 0.32 -31.70
C ALA A 4 -12.79 -0.15 -31.35
N GLY A 5 -12.63 -1.42 -30.98
CA GLY A 5 -11.35 -2.03 -30.61
C GLY A 5 -11.56 -3.23 -29.69
N THR A 6 -10.48 -3.99 -29.48
CA THR A 6 -10.39 -5.08 -28.50
C THR A 6 -9.25 -4.80 -27.55
N ALA A 7 -9.43 -5.10 -26.27
CA ALA A 7 -8.38 -5.04 -25.26
C ALA A 7 -8.22 -6.42 -24.62
N ASP A 8 -7.00 -6.96 -24.67
CA ASP A 8 -6.67 -8.19 -23.96
C ASP A 8 -6.30 -7.84 -22.50
N LEU A 9 -7.06 -8.40 -21.57
CA LEU A 9 -6.86 -8.25 -20.13
C LEU A 9 -6.50 -9.62 -19.53
N PRO A 10 -5.27 -10.12 -19.79
CA PRO A 10 -4.86 -11.42 -19.25
C PRO A 10 -4.80 -11.35 -17.73
N LEU A 11 -5.23 -12.42 -17.07
CA LEU A 11 -5.08 -12.54 -15.62
C LEU A 11 -3.58 -12.65 -15.30
N HIS A 12 -3.03 -11.67 -14.57
CA HIS A 12 -1.65 -11.74 -14.12
C HIS A 12 -1.53 -12.64 -12.89
N SER A 13 -0.73 -13.70 -13.02
CA SER A 13 -0.38 -14.62 -11.94
C SER A 13 1.11 -14.55 -11.63
N GLY A 14 1.49 -14.91 -10.41
CA GLY A 14 2.87 -14.90 -9.94
C GLY A 14 3.22 -13.70 -9.06
N PRO A 15 4.44 -13.69 -8.50
CA PRO A 15 4.91 -12.64 -7.61
C PRO A 15 5.20 -11.34 -8.38
N VAL A 16 5.08 -10.22 -7.68
CA VAL A 16 5.48 -8.93 -8.23
C VAL A 16 7.00 -8.90 -8.44
N PRO A 17 7.48 -8.50 -9.62
CA PRO A 17 8.92 -8.39 -9.86
C PRO A 17 9.59 -7.45 -8.84
N PRO A 18 10.78 -7.80 -8.32
CA PRO A 18 11.47 -6.98 -7.31
C PRO A 18 11.71 -5.53 -7.74
N TRP A 19 12.00 -5.30 -9.01
CA TRP A 19 12.21 -3.96 -9.56
C TRP A 19 10.93 -3.11 -9.51
N LEU A 20 9.76 -3.72 -9.74
CA LEU A 20 8.48 -3.02 -9.67
C LEU A 20 8.16 -2.70 -8.21
N MET A 21 8.31 -3.68 -7.33
CA MET A 21 8.11 -3.47 -5.89
C MET A 21 9.00 -2.33 -5.33
N SER A 22 10.26 -2.24 -5.77
CA SER A 22 11.14 -1.14 -5.36
C SER A 22 10.62 0.24 -5.80
N ARG A 23 10.08 0.35 -7.02
CA ARG A 23 9.46 1.58 -7.53
C ARG A 23 8.15 1.90 -6.81
N MET A 24 7.30 0.89 -6.57
CA MET A 24 6.06 1.02 -5.81
C MET A 24 6.33 1.62 -4.42
N LYS A 25 7.34 1.10 -3.70
CA LYS A 25 7.72 1.61 -2.37
C LYS A 25 8.18 3.06 -2.42
N HIS A 26 9.06 3.41 -3.37
CA HIS A 26 9.51 4.80 -3.52
C HIS A 26 8.35 5.76 -3.76
N LEU A 27 7.46 5.42 -4.69
CA LEU A 27 6.33 6.27 -5.03
C LEU A 27 5.30 6.33 -3.88
N ALA A 28 5.01 5.19 -3.24
CA ALA A 28 4.13 5.13 -2.09
C ALA A 28 4.65 5.98 -0.94
N LYS A 29 5.96 5.93 -0.65
CA LYS A 29 6.58 6.80 0.36
C LYS A 29 6.27 8.27 0.07
N HIS A 30 6.61 8.77 -1.11
CA HIS A 30 6.39 10.18 -1.43
C HIS A 30 4.91 10.61 -1.36
N ILE A 31 4.00 9.80 -1.91
CA ILE A 31 2.55 10.11 -1.87
C ILE A 31 2.05 10.14 -0.43
N LEU A 32 2.41 9.15 0.38
CA LEU A 32 1.90 8.99 1.73
C LEU A 32 2.56 9.95 2.73
N SER A 33 3.83 10.32 2.53
CA SER A 33 4.48 11.39 3.29
C SER A 33 3.77 12.71 3.08
N ILE A 34 3.51 13.12 1.83
CA ILE A 34 2.75 14.35 1.54
C ILE A 34 1.35 14.28 2.17
N LEU A 35 0.67 13.14 2.07
CA LEU A 35 -0.66 12.98 2.67
C LEU A 35 -0.62 13.10 4.20
N ALA A 36 0.39 12.53 4.85
CA ALA A 36 0.58 12.60 6.29
C ALA A 36 0.98 14.02 6.74
N ASP A 37 1.88 14.68 6.02
CA ASP A 37 2.39 16.01 6.35
C ASP A 37 1.31 17.09 6.21
N GLU A 38 0.50 17.03 5.15
CA GLU A 38 -0.51 18.05 4.84
C GLU A 38 -1.84 17.82 5.59
N TYR A 39 -2.19 16.56 5.89
CA TYR A 39 -3.52 16.21 6.42
C TYR A 39 -3.50 15.35 7.68
N GLY A 40 -2.33 14.90 8.13
CA GLY A 40 -2.15 14.11 9.34
C GLY A 40 -2.37 12.60 9.16
N ALA A 41 -1.88 11.84 10.15
CA ALA A 41 -1.96 10.38 10.21
C ALA A 41 -3.40 9.83 10.08
N SER A 42 -4.39 10.53 10.66
CA SER A 42 -5.80 10.12 10.60
C SER A 42 -6.35 10.15 9.17
N GLU A 43 -5.92 11.10 8.35
CA GLU A 43 -6.33 11.17 6.94
C GLU A 43 -5.77 10.00 6.16
N VAL A 44 -4.51 9.60 6.42
CA VAL A 44 -3.91 8.41 5.78
C VAL A 44 -4.76 7.17 6.07
N VAL A 45 -5.16 6.96 7.33
CA VAL A 45 -6.04 5.83 7.70
C VAL A 45 -7.40 5.94 7.01
N ARG A 46 -8.00 7.14 6.96
CA ARG A 46 -9.30 7.38 6.31
C ARG A 46 -9.26 7.03 4.82
N ARG A 47 -8.23 7.48 4.11
CA ARG A 47 -8.02 7.21 2.68
C ARG A 47 -7.77 5.74 2.40
N MET A 48 -6.96 5.08 3.22
CA MET A 48 -6.68 3.66 3.09
C MET A 48 -7.91 2.77 3.39
N SER A 49 -8.87 3.30 4.15
CA SER A 49 -10.14 2.62 4.44
C SER A 49 -11.18 2.79 3.32
N ASP A 50 -10.97 3.71 2.37
CA ASP A 50 -11.82 3.88 1.20
C ASP A 50 -11.37 2.89 0.10
N PRO A 51 -12.24 1.94 -0.33
CA PRO A 51 -11.86 0.92 -1.29
C PRO A 51 -11.54 1.48 -2.67
N PHE A 52 -12.19 2.56 -3.10
CA PHE A 52 -11.91 3.20 -4.39
C PHE A 52 -10.58 3.93 -4.34
N TRP A 53 -10.29 4.63 -3.25
CA TRP A 53 -9.00 5.29 -3.08
C TRP A 53 -7.86 4.28 -2.99
N PHE A 54 -8.03 3.18 -2.26
CA PHE A 54 -7.04 2.11 -2.15
C PHE A 54 -6.77 1.45 -3.51
N GLN A 55 -7.81 1.17 -4.29
CA GLN A 55 -7.68 0.66 -5.66
C GLN A 55 -6.93 1.64 -6.56
N ALA A 56 -7.29 2.93 -6.49
CA ALA A 56 -6.66 3.99 -7.26
C ALA A 56 -5.18 4.13 -6.90
N LEU A 57 -4.84 4.07 -5.60
CA LEU A 57 -3.46 4.04 -5.15
C LEU A 57 -2.71 2.87 -5.79
N GLY A 58 -3.27 1.65 -5.76
CA GLY A 58 -2.66 0.49 -6.43
C GLY A 58 -2.35 0.75 -7.91
N CYS A 59 -3.30 1.33 -8.64
CA CYS A 59 -3.11 1.70 -10.05
C CYS A 59 -1.99 2.75 -10.23
N VAL A 60 -1.96 3.78 -9.40
CA VAL A 60 -0.93 4.84 -9.42
C VAL A 60 0.47 4.26 -9.12
N LEU A 61 0.56 3.27 -8.23
CA LEU A 61 1.81 2.58 -7.96
C LEU A 61 2.27 1.66 -9.10
N GLY A 62 1.49 1.54 -10.18
CA GLY A 62 1.80 0.69 -11.34
C GLY A 62 1.37 -0.76 -11.14
N PHE A 63 0.41 -1.01 -10.24
CA PHE A 63 -0.21 -2.32 -10.06
C PHE A 63 -1.54 -2.38 -10.82
N ASP A 64 -1.71 -3.39 -11.66
CA ASP A 64 -2.89 -3.48 -12.53
C ASP A 64 -4.17 -3.77 -11.75
N TRP A 65 -5.26 -3.16 -12.23
CA TRP A 65 -6.57 -3.24 -11.57
C TRP A 65 -7.13 -4.67 -11.52
N HIS A 66 -6.76 -5.50 -12.49
CA HIS A 66 -7.27 -6.86 -12.68
C HIS A 66 -6.40 -7.93 -11.98
N SER A 67 -5.50 -7.52 -11.09
CA SER A 67 -4.70 -8.46 -10.31
C SER A 67 -5.34 -8.79 -8.97
N SER A 68 -5.51 -10.08 -8.69
CA SER A 68 -6.06 -10.59 -7.42
C SER A 68 -5.15 -10.32 -6.21
N GLY A 69 -3.90 -9.89 -6.45
CA GLY A 69 -2.91 -9.61 -5.42
C GLY A 69 -2.96 -8.21 -4.83
N LEU A 70 -3.87 -7.33 -5.26
CA LEU A 70 -3.87 -5.90 -4.94
C LEU A 70 -3.66 -5.61 -3.45
N THR A 71 -4.55 -6.10 -2.59
CA THR A 71 -4.47 -5.85 -1.15
C THR A 71 -3.15 -6.33 -0.57
N THR A 72 -2.64 -7.47 -1.03
CA THR A 72 -1.38 -8.02 -0.53
C THR A 72 -0.19 -7.16 -0.92
N VAL A 73 -0.11 -6.79 -2.19
CA VAL A 73 1.05 -6.10 -2.77
C VAL A 73 1.07 -4.65 -2.31
N VAL A 74 -0.06 -3.95 -2.41
CA VAL A 74 -0.16 -2.53 -2.06
C VAL A 74 0.05 -2.35 -0.55
N VAL A 75 -0.56 -3.18 0.31
CA VAL A 75 -0.28 -3.12 1.76
C VAL A 75 1.19 -3.40 2.04
N GLY A 76 1.82 -4.34 1.33
CA GLY A 76 3.26 -4.60 1.47
C GLY A 76 4.13 -3.40 1.09
N ALA A 77 3.81 -2.71 -0.01
CA ALA A 77 4.51 -1.49 -0.43
C ALA A 77 4.31 -0.35 0.58
N VAL A 78 3.06 -0.13 1.01
CA VAL A 78 2.70 0.89 2.02
C VAL A 78 3.40 0.64 3.35
N ARG A 79 3.41 -0.61 3.83
CA ARG A 79 4.05 -0.98 5.10
C ARG A 79 5.52 -0.59 5.13
N ASP A 80 6.21 -0.83 4.01
CA ASP A 80 7.63 -0.51 3.88
C ASP A 80 7.88 0.98 3.58
N SER A 81 6.82 1.78 3.47
CA SER A 81 6.86 3.22 3.15
C SER A 81 6.44 4.13 4.30
N LEU A 82 5.74 3.59 5.32
CA LEU A 82 5.23 4.34 6.47
C LEU A 82 5.97 3.96 7.76
N SER A 83 6.10 4.92 8.66
CA SER A 83 6.70 4.75 9.99
C SER A 83 6.04 5.69 10.98
N LEU A 84 5.93 5.28 12.24
CA LEU A 84 5.31 6.12 13.28
C LEU A 84 6.09 7.41 13.52
N ALA A 85 7.44 7.34 13.52
CA ALA A 85 8.29 8.49 13.79
C ALA A 85 8.21 9.59 12.71
N GLU A 86 8.09 9.21 11.43
CA GLU A 86 8.05 10.15 10.31
C GLU A 86 6.61 10.55 9.95
N HIS A 87 5.64 9.64 10.09
CA HIS A 87 4.29 9.83 9.54
C HIS A 87 3.17 9.82 10.58
N GLY A 88 3.46 9.49 11.84
CA GLY A 88 2.44 9.28 12.88
C GLY A 88 1.55 8.05 12.66
N VAL A 89 1.83 7.24 11.63
CA VAL A 89 1.10 6.01 11.29
C VAL A 89 2.06 4.96 10.73
N ALA A 90 1.81 3.70 11.05
CA ALA A 90 2.53 2.57 10.47
C ALA A 90 1.59 1.39 10.23
N VAL A 91 2.02 0.48 9.34
CA VAL A 91 1.31 -0.77 9.08
C VAL A 91 2.03 -1.90 9.83
N ALA A 92 1.30 -2.67 10.63
CA ALA A 92 1.85 -3.79 11.38
C ALA A 92 1.64 -5.16 10.69
N GLY A 93 0.76 -5.24 9.69
CA GLY A 93 0.31 -6.49 9.08
C GLY A 93 0.73 -6.70 7.61
N GLY A 94 0.12 -7.70 6.98
CA GLY A 94 0.37 -8.07 5.59
C GLY A 94 -0.13 -9.49 5.30
N LYS A 95 0.51 -10.17 4.35
CA LYS A 95 0.23 -11.60 4.04
C LYS A 95 1.36 -12.50 4.54
N GLY A 96 1.03 -13.75 4.83
CA GLY A 96 2.01 -14.78 5.21
C GLY A 96 2.66 -14.46 6.55
N LYS A 97 4.00 -14.49 6.62
CA LYS A 97 4.75 -14.20 7.87
C LYS A 97 4.43 -12.82 8.45
N ALA A 98 4.13 -11.84 7.60
CA ALA A 98 3.75 -10.50 8.04
C ALA A 98 2.34 -10.45 8.67
N ALA A 99 1.47 -11.42 8.41
CA ALA A 99 0.17 -11.54 9.07
C ALA A 99 0.31 -12.16 10.47
N THR A 100 1.17 -13.18 10.59
CA THR A 100 1.36 -13.90 11.86
C THR A 100 2.30 -13.18 12.82
N GLY A 101 3.21 -12.35 12.29
CA GLY A 101 4.19 -11.58 13.08
C GLY A 101 3.70 -10.22 13.60
N VAL A 102 2.39 -9.96 13.55
CA VAL A 102 1.80 -8.68 13.99
C VAL A 102 2.08 -8.40 15.47
N PRO A 103 1.91 -9.35 16.41
CA PRO A 103 2.17 -9.10 17.83
C PRO A 103 3.61 -8.65 18.10
N GLU A 104 4.59 -9.32 17.50
CA GLU A 104 6.01 -8.99 17.62
C GLU A 104 6.29 -7.62 17.01
N ARG A 105 5.72 -7.35 15.82
CA ARG A 105 5.88 -6.06 15.15
C ARG A 105 5.36 -4.91 16.01
N ILE A 106 4.20 -5.08 16.65
CA ILE A 106 3.62 -4.06 17.55
C ILE A 106 4.54 -3.81 18.75
N ALA A 107 5.17 -4.86 19.31
CA ALA A 107 6.09 -4.72 20.43
C ALA A 107 7.37 -3.93 20.09
N GLU A 108 7.80 -3.92 18.82
CA GLU A 108 8.94 -3.15 18.33
C GLU A 108 8.61 -1.68 18.03
N LEU A 109 7.34 -1.32 17.94
CA LEU A 109 6.93 0.04 17.54
C LEU A 109 7.03 1.02 18.71
N PRO A 110 7.52 2.27 18.47
CA PRO A 110 7.65 3.30 19.51
C PRO A 110 6.29 3.94 19.86
N LEU A 111 5.33 3.13 20.32
CA LEU A 111 3.97 3.59 20.62
C LEU A 111 3.88 4.53 21.84
N GLY A 112 4.85 4.46 22.75
CA GLY A 112 4.90 5.30 23.96
C GLY A 112 5.32 6.75 23.72
N GLU A 113 5.78 7.08 22.51
CA GLU A 113 6.27 8.42 22.14
C GLU A 113 5.23 9.22 21.33
N ILE A 114 4.07 8.63 21.04
CA ILE A 114 3.01 9.22 20.22
C ILE A 114 1.99 9.86 21.16
N GLY A 115 2.33 11.06 21.64
CA GLY A 115 1.45 11.94 22.41
C GLY A 115 0.54 12.78 21.53
#